data_AF-A0A7W6EPZ1-F1
#
_entry.id   AF-A0A7W6EPZ1-F1
#
_cell.length_a   1.000
_cell.length_b   1.000
_cell.length_c   1.000
_cell.angle_alpha   90.00
_cell.angle_beta   90.00
_cell.angle_gamma   90.00
#
_symmetry.space_group_name_H-M   'P 1'
#
loop_
_entity.id
_entity.type
_entity.pdbx_description
1 polymer ?
#
loop_
_entity_poly.entity_id
_entity_poly.type
_entity_poly.pdbx_seq_one_letter_code
_entity_poly.pdbx_strand_id
1 'polypeptide(L)'
;MALFIAGIALAFVVVFSILWSAVVYGFSHVSGWQNLAKKFATQPLKEGFYANVTGRVGLSNYNGLLRLAFTQEGMYLHIMPFFQLGHPPLLFPWTKIRHWESKRFFLQTFICCTIDGIQICLPQKYLGTLQSYTSAYS
;
A
#
# COMPACT_ATOMS: atom_id res chain seq x y z
N MET A 1 27.25 -4.31 36.20
CA MET A 1 26.10 -3.43 35.91
C MET A 1 25.98 -3.13 34.41
N ALA A 2 27.02 -2.60 33.74
CA ALA A 2 26.96 -2.27 32.31
C ALA A 2 26.62 -3.45 31.37
N LEU A 3 27.23 -4.63 31.57
CA LEU A 3 26.95 -5.82 30.75
C LEU A 3 25.49 -6.30 30.86
N PHE A 4 24.89 -6.16 32.04
CA PHE A 4 23.50 -6.53 32.28
C PHE A 4 22.53 -5.56 31.57
N ILE A 5 22.81 -4.26 31.63
CA ILE A 5 22.04 -3.22 30.91
C ILE A 5 22.15 -3.45 29.40
N ALA A 6 23.36 -3.72 28.88
CA ALA A 6 23.56 -4.02 27.46
C ALA A 6 22.80 -5.27 27.01
N GLY A 7 22.77 -6.32 27.84
CA GLY A 7 21.98 -7.53 27.58
C GLY A 7 20.48 -7.27 27.51
N ILE A 8 19.93 -6.51 28.45
CA ILE A 8 18.51 -6.12 28.44
C ILE A 8 18.17 -5.28 27.21
N ALA A 9 19.02 -4.30 26.88
CA ALA A 9 18.81 -3.44 25.71
C ALA A 9 18.81 -4.27 24.40
N LEU A 10 19.75 -5.21 24.27
CA LEU A 10 19.80 -6.12 23.11
C LEU A 10 18.54 -6.99 23.02
N ALA A 11 18.14 -7.61 24.14
CA ALA A 11 16.94 -8.44 24.19
C ALA A 11 15.68 -7.65 23.83
N PHE A 12 15.56 -6.41 24.33
CA PHE A 12 14.46 -5.52 23.99
C PHE A 12 14.40 -5.23 22.49
N VAL A 13 15.53 -4.87 21.87
CA VAL A 13 15.59 -4.59 20.43
C VAL A 13 15.15 -5.82 19.62
N VAL A 14 15.67 -7.00 19.95
CA VAL A 14 15.32 -8.24 19.23
C VAL A 14 13.84 -8.57 19.36
N VAL A 15 13.31 -8.59 20.59
CA VAL A 15 11.91 -8.94 20.84
C VAL A 15 10.97 -7.90 20.21
N PHE A 16 11.30 -6.62 20.33
CA PHE A 16 10.53 -5.54 19.72
C PHE A 16 10.52 -5.65 18.19
N SER A 17 11.67 -5.89 17.55
CA SER A 17 11.74 -6.06 16.10
C SER A 17 10.92 -7.26 15.61
N ILE A 18 10.95 -8.39 16.31
CA ILE A 18 10.15 -9.59 15.97
C ILE A 18 8.66 -9.29 16.13
N LEU A 19 8.27 -8.72 17.27
CA LEU A 19 6.87 -8.40 17.56
C LEU A 19 6.31 -7.38 16.55
N TRP A 20 7.06 -6.31 16.28
CA TRP A 20 6.67 -5.31 15.30
C TRP A 20 6.52 -5.90 13.91
N SER A 21 7.46 -6.74 13.49
CA SER A 21 7.40 -7.47 12.22
C SER A 21 6.15 -8.35 12.12
N ALA A 22 5.81 -9.08 13.19
CA ALA A 22 4.61 -9.90 13.24
C ALA A 22 3.32 -9.06 13.15
N VAL A 23 3.28 -7.89 13.80
CA VAL A 23 2.16 -6.94 13.70
C VAL A 23 2.00 -6.43 12.27
N VAL A 24 3.07 -5.92 11.65
CA VAL A 24 3.05 -5.42 10.27
C VAL A 24 2.62 -6.52 9.29
N TYR A 25 3.15 -7.73 9.45
CA TYR A 25 2.74 -8.88 8.65
C TYR A 25 1.26 -9.23 8.85
N GLY A 26 0.76 -9.23 10.10
CA GLY A 26 -0.65 -9.49 10.40
C GLY A 26 -1.60 -8.50 9.71
N PHE A 27 -1.27 -7.21 9.72
CA PHE A 27 -2.05 -6.17 9.02
C PHE A 27 -2.16 -6.41 7.51
N SER A 28 -1.12 -7.00 6.89
CA SER A 28 -1.17 -7.32 5.45
C SER A 28 -2.23 -8.36 5.08
N HIS A 29 -2.59 -9.25 6.01
CA HIS A 29 -3.66 -10.23 5.82
C HIS A 29 -5.03 -9.59 6.02
N VAL A 30 -5.17 -8.79 7.08
CA VAL A 30 -6.44 -8.12 7.42
C VAL A 30 -6.85 -7.09 6.36
N SER A 31 -5.88 -6.38 5.77
CA SER A 31 -6.15 -5.44 4.68
C SER A 31 -6.54 -6.11 3.36
N GLY A 32 -6.25 -7.41 3.22
CA GLY A 32 -6.36 -8.15 1.96
C GLY A 32 -5.15 -7.98 1.04
N TRP A 33 -4.10 -7.25 1.44
CA TRP A 33 -2.92 -7.02 0.60
C TRP A 33 -2.30 -8.33 0.11
N GLN A 34 -2.19 -9.33 0.98
CA GLN A 34 -1.64 -10.64 0.62
C GLN A 34 -2.51 -11.39 -0.41
N ASN A 35 -3.82 -11.13 -0.45
CA ASN A 35 -4.68 -11.70 -1.48
C ASN A 35 -4.49 -11.02 -2.84
N LEU A 36 -4.26 -9.70 -2.85
CA LEU A 36 -3.87 -8.99 -4.08
C LEU A 36 -2.48 -9.45 -4.55
N ALA A 37 -1.53 -9.63 -3.63
CA ALA A 37 -0.18 -10.05 -3.91
C ALA A 37 -0.10 -11.39 -4.67
N LYS A 38 -1.01 -12.33 -4.39
CA LYS A 38 -1.06 -13.61 -5.11
C LYS A 38 -1.23 -13.47 -6.62
N LYS A 39 -1.76 -12.35 -7.10
CA LYS A 39 -2.06 -12.11 -8.53
C LYS A 39 -1.32 -10.92 -9.12
N PHE A 40 -1.01 -9.94 -8.30
CA PHE A 40 -0.50 -8.64 -8.75
C PHE A 40 0.89 -8.30 -8.20
N ALA A 41 1.53 -9.21 -7.44
CA ALA A 41 2.88 -8.96 -6.94
C ALA A 41 3.85 -8.70 -8.09
N THR A 42 4.69 -7.69 -7.89
CA THR A 42 5.69 -7.25 -8.86
C THR A 42 6.98 -6.84 -8.15
N GLN A 43 8.00 -6.52 -8.94
CA GLN A 43 9.24 -5.94 -8.45
C GLN A 43 9.03 -4.49 -8.02
N PRO A 44 9.76 -4.01 -6.98
CA PRO A 44 9.66 -2.63 -6.54
C PRO A 44 10.13 -1.67 -7.62
N LEU A 45 9.29 -0.69 -7.93
CA LEU A 45 9.69 0.45 -8.76
C LEU A 45 10.71 1.31 -8.00
N LYS A 46 11.84 1.62 -8.65
CA LYS A 46 12.94 2.36 -8.02
C LYS A 46 12.73 3.88 -8.00
N GLU A 47 12.00 4.41 -8.99
CA GLU A 47 11.81 5.86 -9.19
C GLU A 47 10.46 6.17 -9.87
N GLY A 48 10.11 7.44 -10.03
CA GLY A 48 8.89 7.84 -10.74
C GLY A 48 7.57 7.60 -9.98
N PHE A 49 7.64 7.45 -8.65
CA PHE A 49 6.46 7.29 -7.78
C PHE A 49 6.17 8.54 -6.95
N TYR A 50 4.90 8.79 -6.68
CA TYR A 50 4.43 9.69 -5.65
C TYR A 50 4.67 9.07 -4.28
N ALA A 51 5.45 9.74 -3.43
CA ALA A 51 5.68 9.35 -2.04
C ALA A 51 4.64 9.94 -1.08
N ASN A 52 4.60 9.40 0.14
CA ASN A 52 3.75 9.88 1.24
C ASN A 52 2.26 9.98 0.87
N VAL A 53 1.78 8.99 0.12
CA VAL A 53 0.37 8.93 -0.30
C VAL A 53 -0.45 8.34 0.85
N THR A 54 -1.52 9.06 1.20
CA THR A 54 -2.55 8.54 2.11
C THR A 54 -3.63 7.84 1.32
N GLY A 55 -3.97 6.61 1.68
CA GLY A 55 -5.04 5.86 1.03
C GLY A 55 -5.52 4.70 1.89
N ARG A 56 -6.44 3.91 1.35
CA ARG A 56 -7.01 2.75 2.03
C ARG A 56 -6.93 1.52 1.13
N VAL A 57 -6.56 0.37 1.69
CA VAL A 57 -6.64 -0.94 1.02
C VAL A 57 -7.43 -1.87 1.92
N GLY A 58 -8.57 -2.35 1.39
CA GLY A 58 -9.55 -3.14 2.13
C GLY A 58 -10.00 -2.43 3.40
N LEU A 59 -9.71 -3.01 4.55
CA LEU A 59 -10.08 -2.47 5.87
C LEU A 59 -9.01 -1.56 6.49
N SER A 60 -7.82 -1.47 5.89
CA SER A 60 -6.69 -0.77 6.49
C SER A 60 -6.43 0.59 5.86
N ASN A 61 -6.27 1.60 6.71
CA ASN A 61 -5.87 2.95 6.32
C ASN A 61 -4.36 3.08 6.38
N TYR A 62 -3.77 3.60 5.31
CA TYR A 62 -2.34 3.82 5.15
C TYR A 62 -2.11 5.33 5.02
N ASN A 63 -1.81 5.99 6.13
CA ASN A 63 -1.66 7.45 6.19
C ASN A 63 -0.21 7.85 5.91
N GLY A 64 0.06 8.38 4.72
CA GLY A 64 1.41 8.75 4.28
C GLY A 64 2.35 7.56 4.09
N LEU A 65 1.83 6.32 4.07
CA LEU A 65 2.66 5.12 3.96
C LEU A 65 2.73 4.58 2.53
N LEU A 66 1.76 4.92 1.69
CA LEU A 66 1.70 4.41 0.33
C LEU A 66 2.64 5.22 -0.55
N ARG A 67 3.11 4.55 -1.59
CA ARG A 67 3.69 5.20 -2.73
C ARG A 67 3.10 4.61 -4.02
N LEU A 68 2.95 5.46 -5.02
CA LEU A 68 2.04 5.24 -6.13
C LEU A 68 2.73 5.64 -7.42
N ALA A 69 2.68 4.81 -8.46
CA ALA A 69 3.11 5.20 -9.79
C ALA A 69 2.10 4.78 -10.84
N PHE A 70 2.02 5.55 -11.92
CA PHE A 70 1.19 5.23 -13.07
C PHE A 70 2.12 5.00 -14.24
N THR A 71 2.01 3.83 -14.85
CA THR A 71 2.86 3.38 -15.96
C THR A 71 1.98 2.88 -17.08
N GLN A 72 2.57 2.58 -18.24
CA GLN A 72 1.82 1.98 -19.35
C GLN A 72 1.26 0.60 -18.99
N GLU A 73 1.98 -0.17 -18.18
CA GLU A 73 1.58 -1.52 -17.75
C GLU A 73 0.43 -1.49 -16.73
N GLY A 74 0.36 -0.44 -15.91
CA GLY A 74 -0.63 -0.34 -14.85
C GLY A 74 -0.30 0.68 -13.75
N MET A 75 -1.13 0.63 -12.71
CA MET A 75 -0.93 1.38 -11.48
C MET A 75 -0.09 0.55 -10.51
N TYR A 76 1.10 1.05 -10.18
CA TYR A 76 1.96 0.50 -9.14
C TYR A 76 1.52 1.02 -7.77
N LEU A 77 1.40 0.11 -6.80
CA LEU A 77 1.14 0.43 -5.41
C LEU A 77 2.15 -0.31 -4.53
N HIS A 78 2.96 0.43 -3.79
CA HIS A 78 3.85 -0.10 -2.77
C HIS A 78 3.69 0.65 -1.46
N ILE A 79 4.19 0.04 -0.38
CA ILE A 79 4.32 0.69 0.91
C ILE A 79 5.77 1.14 1.11
N MET A 80 6.00 2.11 1.98
CA MET A 80 7.37 2.50 2.33
C MET A 80 8.19 1.30 2.88
N PRO A 81 9.51 1.22 2.64
CA PRO A 81 10.33 0.03 2.92
C PRO A 81 10.24 -0.49 4.35
N PHE A 82 10.09 0.39 5.34
CA PHE A 82 10.01 0.02 6.76
C PHE A 82 8.77 -0.84 7.09
N PHE A 83 7.69 -0.73 6.30
CA PHE A 83 6.45 -1.48 6.49
C PHE A 83 6.21 -2.53 5.39
N GLN A 84 7.24 -2.84 4.60
CA GLN A 84 7.12 -3.71 3.42
C GLN A 84 6.91 -5.19 3.77
N LEU A 85 7.18 -5.60 5.01
CA LEU A 85 6.97 -6.99 5.42
C LEU A 85 5.49 -7.39 5.26
N GLY A 86 5.23 -8.44 4.46
CA GLY A 86 3.87 -8.85 4.09
C GLY A 86 3.17 -7.95 3.08
N HIS A 87 3.81 -6.88 2.60
CA HIS A 87 3.25 -5.92 1.66
C HIS A 87 4.13 -5.84 0.41
N PRO A 88 4.23 -6.92 -0.40
CA PRO A 88 4.99 -6.87 -1.64
C PRO A 88 4.39 -5.78 -2.57
N PRO A 89 5.23 -5.12 -3.38
CA PRO A 89 4.76 -4.18 -4.39
C PRO A 89 3.73 -4.83 -5.31
N LEU A 90 2.70 -4.08 -5.66
CA LEU A 90 1.61 -4.52 -6.52
C LEU A 90 1.59 -3.72 -7.82
N LEU A 91 1.32 -4.39 -8.93
CA LEU A 91 1.00 -3.77 -10.22
C LEU A 91 -0.41 -4.17 -10.61
N PHE A 92 -1.30 -3.19 -10.69
CA PHE A 92 -2.67 -3.39 -11.17
C PHE A 92 -2.76 -2.99 -12.64
N PRO A 93 -2.99 -3.95 -13.57
CA PRO A 93 -3.18 -3.63 -14.97
C PRO A 93 -4.43 -2.76 -15.17
N TRP A 94 -4.38 -1.84 -16.12
CA TRP A 94 -5.50 -0.92 -16.41
C TRP A 94 -6.81 -1.66 -16.71
N THR A 95 -6.74 -2.83 -17.36
CA THR A 95 -7.90 -3.70 -17.66
C THR A 95 -8.67 -4.19 -16.43
N LYS A 96 -8.01 -4.23 -15.25
CA LYS A 96 -8.59 -4.61 -13.95
C LYS A 96 -9.09 -3.42 -13.15
N ILE A 97 -8.69 -2.21 -13.49
CA ILE A 97 -9.11 -0.97 -12.83
C ILE A 97 -10.35 -0.46 -13.55
N ARG A 98 -11.51 -0.56 -12.90
CA ARG A 98 -12.79 -0.10 -13.46
C ARG A 98 -13.55 0.73 -12.46
N HIS A 99 -14.27 1.73 -12.97
CA HIS A 99 -15.25 2.54 -12.23
C HIS A 99 -14.73 3.10 -10.90
N TRP A 100 -14.10 4.28 -10.96
CA TRP A 100 -13.73 5.04 -9.77
C TRP A 100 -14.95 5.80 -9.22
N GLU A 101 -15.33 5.51 -7.98
CA GLU A 101 -16.39 6.21 -7.28
C GLU A 101 -15.81 7.23 -6.30
N SER A 102 -16.25 8.48 -6.41
CA SER A 102 -15.90 9.51 -5.42
C SER A 102 -16.69 9.28 -4.13
N LYS A 103 -15.96 9.15 -3.02
CA LYS A 103 -16.50 9.02 -1.66
C LYS A 103 -15.91 10.10 -0.78
N ARG A 104 -16.76 10.83 -0.07
CA ARG A 104 -16.32 11.84 0.90
C ARG A 104 -16.11 11.19 2.26
N PHE A 105 -14.91 11.30 2.81
CA PHE A 105 -14.57 10.86 4.16
C PHE A 105 -14.16 12.08 4.99
N PHE A 106 -15.02 12.48 5.92
CA PHE A 106 -14.87 13.71 6.70
C PHE A 106 -14.69 14.94 5.78
N LEU A 107 -13.51 15.57 5.81
CA LEU A 107 -13.13 16.76 5.07
C LEU A 107 -12.42 16.44 3.74
N GLN A 108 -12.07 15.18 3.50
CA GLN A 108 -11.28 14.78 2.34
C GLN A 108 -12.09 13.85 1.43
N THR A 109 -12.01 14.11 0.12
CA THR A 109 -12.63 13.24 -0.87
C THR A 109 -11.62 12.22 -1.38
N PHE A 110 -12.05 10.97 -1.40
CA PHE A 110 -11.32 9.84 -1.95
C PHE A 110 -12.05 9.33 -3.18
N ILE A 111 -11.30 8.68 -4.06
CA ILE A 111 -11.83 7.88 -5.15
C ILE A 111 -11.54 6.43 -4.82
N CYS A 112 -12.54 5.57 -4.95
CA CYS A 112 -12.43 4.17 -4.60
C CYS A 112 -12.75 3.30 -5.80
N CYS A 113 -11.99 2.24 -6.00
CA CYS A 113 -12.31 1.16 -6.92
C CYS A 113 -12.21 -0.18 -6.17
N THR A 114 -12.83 -1.22 -6.71
CA THR A 114 -12.75 -2.57 -6.14
C THR A 114 -11.98 -3.45 -7.11
N ILE A 115 -10.88 -4.04 -6.65
CA ILE A 115 -10.05 -4.97 -7.43
C ILE A 115 -10.04 -6.31 -6.68
N ASP A 116 -10.52 -7.36 -7.34
CA ASP A 116 -10.63 -8.71 -6.77
C ASP A 116 -11.31 -8.75 -5.38
N GLY A 117 -12.39 -7.98 -5.23
CA GLY A 117 -13.18 -7.91 -4.00
C GLY A 117 -12.56 -7.04 -2.89
N ILE A 118 -11.42 -6.41 -3.14
CA ILE A 118 -10.73 -5.54 -2.18
C ILE A 118 -10.84 -4.09 -2.66
N GLN A 119 -11.39 -3.23 -1.80
CA GLN A 119 -11.55 -1.82 -2.10
C GLN A 119 -10.21 -1.09 -1.94
N ILE A 120 -9.81 -0.34 -2.97
CA ILE A 120 -8.65 0.54 -2.94
C ILE A 120 -9.15 1.96 -3.07
N CYS A 121 -8.82 2.81 -2.09
CA CYS A 121 -9.19 4.23 -2.11
C CYS A 121 -7.95 5.12 -2.11
N LEU A 122 -7.94 6.09 -3.00
CA LEU A 122 -6.88 7.08 -3.16
C LEU A 122 -7.46 8.50 -3.08
N PRO A 123 -6.65 9.53 -2.77
CA PRO A 123 -7.13 10.90 -2.74
C PRO A 123 -7.65 11.34 -4.12
N GLN A 124 -8.75 12.11 -4.16
CA GLN A 124 -9.40 12.51 -5.41
C GLN A 124 -8.47 13.23 -6.41
N LYS A 125 -7.41 13.89 -5.94
CA LYS A 125 -6.41 14.56 -6.80
C LYS A 125 -5.79 13.65 -7.88
N TYR A 126 -5.79 12.33 -7.68
CA TYR A 126 -5.26 11.37 -8.66
C TYR A 126 -6.27 10.96 -9.74
N LEU A 127 -7.53 11.38 -9.63
CA LEU A 127 -8.60 10.97 -10.55
C LEU A 127 -8.29 11.32 -12.00
N GLY A 128 -7.82 12.53 -12.27
CA GLY A 128 -7.49 12.97 -13.63
C GLY A 128 -6.37 12.12 -14.25
N THR A 129 -5.32 11.80 -13.49
CA THR A 129 -4.25 10.92 -13.95
C THR A 129 -4.77 9.51 -14.21
N LEU A 130 -5.54 8.95 -13.28
CA LEU A 130 -6.12 7.62 -13.45
C LEU A 130 -7.02 7.53 -14.68
N GLN A 131 -7.87 8.53 -14.91
CA GLN A 131 -8.73 8.59 -16.09
C GLN A 131 -7.92 8.68 -17.38
N SER A 132 -6.88 9.53 -17.42
CA SER A 132 -6.00 9.65 -18.59
C SER A 132 -5.31 8.34 -18.95
N TYR A 133 -4.77 7.61 -17.97
CA TYR A 133 -4.13 6.32 -18.24
C TYR A 133 -5.12 5.19 -18.54
N THR A 134 -6.26 5.15 -17.85
CA THR A 134 -7.29 4.15 -18.12
C THR A 134 -7.78 4.30 -19.56
N SER A 135 -8.15 5.52 -20.00
CA SER A 135 -8.60 5.76 -21.38
C SER A 135 -7.54 5.46 -22.44
N ALA A 136 -6.24 5.54 -22.11
CA ALA A 136 -5.15 5.29 -23.04
C ALA A 136 -4.76 3.80 -23.15
N TYR A 137 -4.98 3.00 -22.10
CA TYR A 137 -4.40 1.66 -21.97
C TYR A 137 -5.40 0.56 -21.52
N SER A 138 -6.70 0.86 -21.35
CA SER A 138 -7.77 -0.12 -21.07
C SER A 138 -8.47 -0.58 -22.34
#